data_AF-A0A126ZF11-F1
#
_entry.id   AF-A0A126ZF11-F1
#
_cell.length_a   1.000
_cell.length_b   1.000
_cell.length_c   1.000
_cell.angle_alpha   90.00
_cell.angle_beta   90.00
_cell.angle_gamma   90.00
#
_symmetry.space_group_name_H-M   'P 1'
#
loop_
_entity.id
_entity.type
_entity.pdbx_description
1 polymer ?
#
loop_
_entity_poly.entity_id
_entity_poly.type
_entity_poly.pdbx_seq_one_letter_code
_entity_poly.pdbx_strand_id
1 'polypeptide(L)'
;MAIHPKPTVTGSQSAIVIGTGGGEGDVIHTDRDHRIKIQFHWQRGAEASTRHTHPAGQDNAPASDRLGAWLRVAASAAGDNWGQVALPRVGQEVLIDFQHGDIDRPVVIAALYNGQGEPDAQHNQKQAGPAHATGNAPAWFAGNEDEHAHNAVYSGIKTQEMRASQSGAGGYNQLVFDDTPDQSRLGLATTQAASRLHLGHHKQQNDNQRGADRGHGAELATAAQGALRAGSGLLISAYAQPNATGPFLASREAQTQTTKARELAESLAQSAQTQKAQLQGEPTPDKLEPIEGLKHIAEVLGATDSGGNTAAGSTAGGEGDIQPTGGGHGTVTAYSEPHLQITAPMGIGLATPKEAVIVSGATSTVIASEDIAVMAQGQIAIAVAKGISLYTVGTKASGDEPNTERGISLHAASGKVKLQSQNGATKIAADKKVTIASVTKHIDIEAPEHVLLTVAGAYVKLKGSSIQIHAPGRVTFWGSMHRFVGPMGDTITEHNFPRTELDLDRKKTAIYPMSL
;
A
#
# COMPACT_ATOMS: atom_id res chain seq x y z
N MET A 1 56.78 -49.51 36.59
CA MET A 1 55.88 -48.34 36.46
C MET A 1 55.17 -48.49 35.13
N ALA A 2 53.93 -48.97 35.12
CA ALA A 2 53.16 -49.06 33.88
C ALA A 2 52.79 -47.64 33.46
N ILE A 3 53.32 -47.18 32.32
CA ILE A 3 52.91 -45.91 31.72
C ILE A 3 51.55 -46.17 31.10
N HIS A 4 50.52 -45.49 31.58
CA HIS A 4 49.18 -45.50 30.99
C HIS A 4 49.04 -44.24 30.12
N PRO A 5 49.44 -44.27 28.84
CA PRO A 5 49.30 -43.11 27.97
C PRO A 5 47.82 -42.73 27.85
N LYS A 6 47.53 -41.43 27.91
CA LYS A 6 46.17 -40.93 27.72
C LYS A 6 45.70 -41.30 26.30
N PRO A 7 44.49 -41.86 26.13
CA PRO A 7 43.94 -42.12 24.80
C PRO A 7 43.89 -40.83 23.97
N THR A 8 44.31 -40.92 22.72
CA THR A 8 44.21 -39.84 21.73
C THR A 8 43.28 -40.25 20.59
N VAL A 9 42.57 -39.28 20.03
CA VAL A 9 41.70 -39.47 18.86
C VAL A 9 42.40 -38.90 17.65
N THR A 10 42.53 -39.70 16.60
CA THR A 10 43.03 -39.25 15.30
C THR A 10 41.86 -38.92 14.38
N GLY A 11 41.58 -37.63 14.20
CA GLY A 11 40.53 -37.12 13.31
C GLY A 11 39.18 -36.89 13.98
N SER A 12 38.23 -36.40 13.19
CA SER A 12 36.87 -36.08 13.63
C SER A 12 35.97 -37.32 13.64
N GLN A 13 34.93 -37.31 14.48
CA GLN A 13 33.91 -38.37 14.55
C GLN A 13 32.52 -37.74 14.45
N SER A 14 31.53 -38.48 13.94
CA SER A 14 30.14 -38.05 14.09
C SER A 14 29.52 -38.57 15.40
N ALA A 15 28.45 -37.90 15.82
CA ALA A 15 27.67 -38.25 16.99
C ALA A 15 26.21 -37.80 16.81
N ILE A 16 25.31 -38.37 17.60
CA ILE A 16 23.88 -38.00 17.59
C ILE A 16 23.60 -37.05 18.75
N VAL A 17 22.90 -35.94 18.48
CA VAL A 17 22.44 -35.02 19.52
C VAL A 17 21.34 -35.69 20.35
N ILE A 18 21.47 -35.66 21.67
CA ILE A 18 20.54 -36.33 22.58
C ILE A 18 19.80 -35.32 23.45
N GLY A 19 18.60 -35.72 23.86
CA GLY A 19 17.72 -34.95 24.73
C GLY A 19 17.64 -35.49 26.14
N THR A 20 16.54 -35.21 26.82
CA THR A 20 16.22 -35.65 28.19
C THR A 20 15.75 -37.10 28.27
N GLY A 21 15.40 -37.73 27.14
CA GLY A 21 15.04 -39.15 27.09
C GLY A 21 13.66 -39.43 26.48
N GLY A 22 13.22 -38.63 25.49
CA GLY A 22 12.11 -39.01 24.61
C GLY A 22 10.70 -38.54 25.03
N GLY A 23 10.59 -37.45 25.79
CA GLY A 23 9.30 -36.84 26.17
C GLY A 23 8.74 -35.86 25.12
N GLU A 24 7.46 -35.51 25.28
CA GLU A 24 6.83 -34.43 24.50
C GLU A 24 7.56 -33.11 24.76
N GLY A 25 8.21 -32.56 23.72
CA GLY A 25 9.04 -31.33 23.83
C GLY A 25 10.56 -31.54 23.78
N ASP A 26 11.04 -32.79 23.68
CA ASP A 26 12.48 -33.12 23.61
C ASP A 26 13.10 -32.84 22.22
N VAL A 27 12.80 -31.68 21.64
CA VAL A 27 13.28 -31.25 20.31
C VAL A 27 14.63 -30.56 20.41
N ILE A 28 14.85 -29.80 21.49
CA ILE A 28 16.07 -29.04 21.73
C ILE A 28 16.48 -29.22 23.19
N HIS A 29 17.76 -29.57 23.41
CA HIS A 29 18.33 -29.73 24.73
C HIS A 29 19.66 -28.98 24.80
N THR A 30 19.63 -27.79 25.39
CA THR A 30 20.76 -26.88 25.46
C THR A 30 20.78 -26.11 26.77
N ASP A 31 21.93 -25.53 27.13
CA ASP A 31 22.08 -24.64 28.27
C ASP A 31 22.21 -23.16 27.83
N ARG A 32 22.46 -22.26 28.80
CA ARG A 32 22.61 -20.81 28.54
C ARG A 32 23.67 -20.50 27.48
N ASP A 33 24.71 -21.32 27.38
CA ASP A 33 25.88 -21.07 26.53
C ASP A 33 25.77 -21.78 25.17
N HIS A 34 24.56 -22.22 24.79
CA HIS A 34 24.29 -22.91 23.53
C HIS A 34 25.14 -24.17 23.36
N ARG A 35 25.39 -24.89 24.45
CA ARG A 35 26.04 -26.21 24.41
C ARG A 35 24.99 -27.29 24.24
N ILE A 36 25.39 -28.42 23.65
CA ILE A 36 24.50 -29.58 23.46
C ILE A 36 25.11 -30.83 24.10
N LYS A 37 24.27 -31.85 24.34
CA LYS A 37 24.72 -33.20 24.70
C LYS A 37 24.62 -34.12 23.48
N ILE A 38 25.55 -35.06 23.40
CA ILE A 38 25.65 -36.00 22.28
C ILE A 38 25.88 -37.42 22.78
N GLN A 39 25.59 -38.40 21.92
CA GLN A 39 25.98 -39.79 22.06
C GLN A 39 26.88 -40.18 20.88
N PHE A 40 28.12 -40.57 21.19
CA PHE A 40 29.06 -41.11 20.20
C PHE A 40 28.69 -42.52 19.76
N HIS A 41 29.08 -42.89 18.55
CA HIS A 41 28.78 -44.21 17.99
C HIS A 41 29.46 -45.38 18.72
N TRP A 42 30.62 -45.15 19.37
CA TRP A 42 31.33 -46.20 20.10
C TRP A 42 30.73 -46.51 21.48
N GLN A 43 29.80 -45.69 21.97
CA GLN A 43 29.07 -45.95 23.22
C GLN A 43 28.08 -47.12 23.01
N ARG A 44 27.94 -47.96 24.03
CA ARG A 44 27.21 -49.24 24.04
C ARG A 44 26.33 -49.35 25.27
N GLY A 45 25.06 -49.72 25.09
CA GLY A 45 24.05 -49.56 26.12
C GLY A 45 22.65 -49.86 25.59
N ALA A 46 21.64 -49.50 26.36
CA ALA A 46 20.25 -49.81 26.02
C ALA A 46 19.78 -49.11 24.72
N GLU A 47 20.17 -47.84 24.53
CA GLU A 47 19.78 -46.99 23.40
C GLU A 47 20.99 -46.61 22.52
N ALA A 48 21.99 -47.50 22.45
CA ALA A 48 23.18 -47.27 21.66
C ALA A 48 22.88 -47.13 20.16
N SER A 49 23.53 -46.17 19.49
CA SER A 49 23.39 -45.99 18.04
C SER A 49 23.92 -47.20 17.24
N THR A 50 24.83 -47.99 17.81
CA THR A 50 25.29 -49.27 17.24
C THR A 50 24.39 -50.46 17.56
N ARG A 51 23.38 -50.29 18.43
CA ARG A 51 22.52 -51.37 18.96
C ARG A 51 23.27 -52.50 19.67
N HIS A 52 24.49 -52.22 20.13
CA HIS A 52 25.27 -53.16 20.92
C HIS A 52 25.10 -52.89 22.42
N THR A 53 24.82 -53.95 23.17
CA THR A 53 24.85 -53.93 24.63
C THR A 53 26.28 -53.73 25.14
N HIS A 54 26.42 -53.14 26.32
CA HIS A 54 27.73 -53.01 26.94
C HIS A 54 28.26 -54.38 27.40
N PRO A 55 29.53 -54.73 27.14
CA PRO A 55 30.10 -56.02 27.53
C PRO A 55 30.03 -56.33 29.04
N ALA A 56 30.03 -55.29 29.88
CA ALA A 56 29.96 -55.39 31.34
C ALA A 56 28.57 -55.07 31.92
N GLY A 57 27.52 -54.99 31.08
CA GLY A 57 26.14 -54.73 31.53
C GLY A 57 25.82 -53.30 31.99
N GLN A 58 26.80 -52.38 31.96
CA GLN A 58 26.58 -50.96 32.25
C GLN A 58 25.86 -50.27 31.09
N ASP A 59 24.95 -49.35 31.38
CA ASP A 59 24.34 -48.55 30.32
C ASP A 59 25.12 -47.25 30.13
N ASN A 60 26.04 -47.21 29.15
CA ASN A 60 26.82 -46.01 28.83
C ASN A 60 26.32 -45.29 27.56
N ALA A 61 25.18 -45.72 27.02
CA ALA A 61 24.50 -45.13 25.86
C ALA A 61 22.97 -45.08 26.05
N PRO A 62 22.46 -44.46 27.13
CA PRO A 62 21.02 -44.36 27.41
C PRO A 62 20.24 -43.37 26.52
N ALA A 63 20.88 -42.71 25.54
CA ALA A 63 20.30 -41.66 24.69
C ALA A 63 19.47 -40.58 25.43
N SER A 64 19.88 -40.21 26.65
CA SER A 64 19.20 -39.24 27.53
C SER A 64 20.20 -38.29 28.21
N ASP A 65 19.71 -37.30 28.96
CA ASP A 65 20.53 -36.29 29.62
C ASP A 65 21.46 -36.85 30.71
N ARG A 66 21.28 -38.12 31.07
CA ARG A 66 22.17 -38.90 31.93
C ARG A 66 23.56 -39.11 31.30
N LEU A 67 23.67 -38.93 29.97
CA LEU A 67 24.92 -38.98 29.23
C LEU A 67 25.72 -37.68 29.30
N GLY A 68 27.00 -37.84 29.61
CA GLY A 68 28.07 -36.97 29.13
C GLY A 68 28.08 -35.51 29.62
N ALA A 69 28.97 -34.74 28.99
CA ALA A 69 29.22 -33.33 29.27
C ALA A 69 28.55 -32.43 28.23
N TRP A 70 28.43 -31.15 28.55
CA TRP A 70 27.99 -30.12 27.63
C TRP A 70 29.10 -29.76 26.63
N LEU A 71 28.83 -29.91 25.33
CA LEU A 71 29.76 -29.61 24.25
C LEU A 71 29.44 -28.26 23.61
N ARG A 72 30.48 -27.46 23.38
CA ARG A 72 30.36 -26.21 22.61
C ARG A 72 30.08 -26.50 21.14
N VAL A 73 29.27 -25.64 20.53
CA VAL A 73 28.95 -25.66 19.11
C VAL A 73 29.68 -24.52 18.41
N ALA A 74 30.40 -24.82 17.34
CA ALA A 74 31.03 -23.83 16.49
C ALA A 74 29.95 -23.03 15.74
N ALA A 75 30.09 -21.71 15.71
CA ALA A 75 29.24 -20.81 14.95
C ALA A 75 30.02 -20.18 13.80
N SER A 76 29.37 -19.90 12.68
CA SER A 76 30.01 -19.24 11.53
C SER A 76 30.49 -17.82 11.85
N ALA A 77 29.82 -17.14 12.79
CA ALA A 77 30.22 -15.85 13.35
C ALA A 77 29.80 -15.78 14.82
N ALA A 78 30.70 -15.34 15.70
CA ALA A 78 30.43 -15.19 17.13
C ALA A 78 31.19 -13.99 17.71
N GLY A 79 30.44 -13.05 18.30
CA GLY A 79 30.97 -11.90 19.02
C GLY A 79 30.06 -11.50 20.20
N ASP A 80 30.43 -10.43 20.91
CA ASP A 80 29.70 -9.96 22.09
C ASP A 80 28.31 -9.42 21.70
N ASN A 81 27.26 -10.24 21.90
CA ASN A 81 25.86 -9.98 21.53
C ASN A 81 25.60 -9.86 20.01
N TRP A 82 26.41 -10.50 19.17
CA TRP A 82 26.17 -10.63 17.72
C TRP A 82 26.76 -11.92 17.14
N GLY A 83 26.21 -12.42 16.04
CA GLY A 83 26.68 -13.64 15.39
C GLY A 83 25.55 -14.49 14.81
N GLN A 84 25.88 -15.73 14.42
CA GLN A 84 24.91 -16.71 13.93
C GLN A 84 24.61 -17.74 15.02
N VAL A 85 23.33 -18.07 15.20
CA VAL A 85 22.89 -19.10 16.15
C VAL A 85 22.00 -20.10 15.40
N ALA A 86 22.52 -21.30 15.19
CA ALA A 86 21.80 -22.42 14.60
C ALA A 86 22.17 -23.70 15.37
N LEU A 87 21.43 -23.96 16.45
CA LEU A 87 21.70 -25.11 17.31
C LEU A 87 21.23 -26.41 16.67
N PRO A 88 22.09 -27.44 16.61
CA PRO A 88 21.67 -28.80 16.30
C PRO A 88 20.60 -29.27 17.28
N ARG A 89 19.56 -29.89 16.75
CA ARG A 89 18.38 -30.38 17.48
C ARG A 89 18.52 -31.85 17.83
N VAL A 90 17.78 -32.30 18.84
CA VAL A 90 17.80 -33.71 19.29
C VAL A 90 17.47 -34.64 18.12
N GLY A 91 18.31 -35.65 17.95
CA GLY A 91 18.26 -36.62 16.86
C GLY A 91 19.12 -36.26 15.64
N GLN A 92 19.55 -35.01 15.49
CA GLN A 92 20.44 -34.63 14.38
C GLN A 92 21.84 -35.19 14.56
N GLU A 93 22.51 -35.46 13.45
CA GLU A 93 23.91 -35.88 13.45
C GLU A 93 24.83 -34.66 13.37
N VAL A 94 25.88 -34.70 14.17
CA VAL A 94 26.87 -33.63 14.26
C VAL A 94 28.28 -34.18 14.09
N LEU A 95 29.16 -33.37 13.50
CA LEU A 95 30.59 -33.65 13.40
C LEU A 95 31.31 -33.07 14.61
N ILE A 96 32.11 -33.89 15.26
CA ILE A 96 32.87 -33.57 16.47
C ILE A 96 34.36 -33.57 16.15
N ASP A 97 35.04 -32.50 16.53
CA ASP A 97 36.50 -32.43 16.56
C ASP A 97 37.01 -32.48 18.01
N PHE A 98 38.26 -32.90 18.19
CA PHE A 98 38.89 -33.08 19.49
C PHE A 98 40.11 -32.19 19.60
N GLN A 99 40.08 -31.21 20.51
CA GLN A 99 41.17 -30.23 20.64
C GLN A 99 42.50 -30.92 20.95
N HIS A 100 43.48 -30.78 20.06
CA HIS A 100 44.79 -31.46 20.15
C HIS A 100 44.69 -33.00 20.24
N GLY A 101 43.61 -33.60 19.71
CA GLY A 101 43.36 -35.04 19.77
C GLY A 101 42.98 -35.55 21.16
N ASP A 102 42.66 -34.67 22.12
CA ASP A 102 42.22 -35.06 23.46
C ASP A 102 40.74 -35.47 23.44
N ILE A 103 40.47 -36.76 23.74
CA ILE A 103 39.12 -37.32 23.78
C ILE A 103 38.19 -36.61 24.78
N ASP A 104 38.76 -35.98 25.81
CA ASP A 104 38.01 -35.26 26.85
C ASP A 104 37.71 -33.80 26.46
N ARG A 105 38.16 -33.33 25.28
CA ARG A 105 37.92 -31.95 24.79
C ARG A 105 37.20 -31.92 23.43
N PRO A 106 36.00 -32.52 23.31
CA PRO A 106 35.23 -32.49 22.09
C PRO A 106 34.57 -31.12 21.87
N VAL A 107 34.48 -30.71 20.61
CA VAL A 107 33.75 -29.53 20.13
C VAL A 107 32.95 -29.91 18.90
N VAL A 108 31.68 -29.51 18.85
CA VAL A 108 30.84 -29.70 17.68
C VAL A 108 31.25 -28.67 16.62
N ILE A 109 31.61 -29.11 15.43
CA ILE A 109 32.11 -28.24 14.34
C ILE A 109 31.15 -28.13 13.15
N ALA A 110 30.20 -29.05 12.99
CA ALA A 110 29.18 -29.00 11.95
C ALA A 110 27.96 -29.87 12.30
N ALA A 111 26.83 -29.64 11.62
CA ALA A 111 25.71 -30.58 11.53
C ALA A 111 25.75 -31.29 10.17
N LEU A 112 25.33 -32.55 10.13
CA LEU A 112 25.40 -33.40 8.94
C LEU A 112 24.00 -33.88 8.52
N TYR A 113 23.76 -33.87 7.21
CA TYR A 113 22.68 -34.67 6.64
C TYR A 113 23.10 -36.15 6.63
N ASN A 114 22.17 -37.04 6.96
CA ASN A 114 22.42 -38.46 7.16
C ASN A 114 21.26 -39.37 6.70
N GLY A 115 20.21 -38.77 6.13
CA GLY A 115 19.02 -39.45 5.65
C GLY A 115 19.17 -39.97 4.23
N GLN A 116 18.31 -40.92 3.87
CA GLN A 116 18.10 -41.38 2.51
C GLN A 116 16.84 -40.70 1.98
N GLY A 117 17.00 -39.62 1.20
CA GLY A 117 15.90 -38.83 0.64
C GLY A 117 15.04 -39.61 -0.35
N GLU A 118 13.79 -39.20 -0.52
CA GLU A 118 12.98 -39.66 -1.66
C GLU A 118 13.49 -39.07 -2.99
N PRO A 119 13.37 -39.77 -4.13
CA PRO A 119 13.86 -39.27 -5.43
C PRO A 119 13.14 -38.01 -5.91
N ASP A 120 11.81 -37.96 -5.78
CA ASP A 120 10.95 -36.92 -6.34
C ASP A 120 9.86 -36.50 -5.33
N ALA A 121 10.20 -36.47 -4.04
CA ALA A 121 9.28 -36.06 -2.98
C ALA A 121 10.02 -35.49 -1.76
N GLN A 122 9.29 -34.72 -0.94
CA GLN A 122 9.83 -34.21 0.32
C GLN A 122 10.08 -35.35 1.32
N HIS A 123 10.98 -35.12 2.27
CA HIS A 123 11.38 -36.04 3.34
C HIS A 123 12.19 -37.27 2.90
N ASN A 124 12.50 -38.12 3.88
CA ASN A 124 13.35 -39.31 3.74
C ASN A 124 12.55 -40.62 3.66
N GLN A 125 13.12 -41.61 3.01
CA GLN A 125 12.68 -43.02 3.10
C GLN A 125 12.84 -43.57 4.52
N LYS A 126 13.85 -43.09 5.25
CA LYS A 126 14.15 -43.50 6.63
C LYS A 126 14.10 -42.29 7.55
N GLN A 127 13.06 -42.21 8.36
CA GLN A 127 12.76 -41.05 9.20
C GLN A 127 13.46 -41.10 10.56
N ALA A 128 13.76 -42.29 11.08
CA ALA A 128 14.34 -42.48 12.40
C ALA A 128 15.40 -43.58 12.43
N GLY A 129 16.29 -43.48 13.41
CA GLY A 129 17.35 -44.44 13.70
C GLY A 129 17.50 -44.71 15.20
N PRO A 130 18.45 -45.58 15.59
CA PRO A 130 18.77 -45.82 16.99
C PRO A 130 19.29 -44.53 17.67
N ALA A 131 19.27 -44.48 19.00
CA ALA A 131 19.61 -43.29 19.80
C ALA A 131 18.73 -42.06 19.48
N HIS A 132 17.47 -42.27 19.10
CA HIS A 132 16.53 -41.23 18.66
C HIS A 132 17.04 -40.38 17.48
N ALA A 133 17.94 -40.92 16.67
CA ALA A 133 18.43 -40.21 15.49
C ALA A 133 17.29 -39.94 14.50
N THR A 134 17.26 -38.75 13.92
CA THR A 134 16.39 -38.43 12.78
C THR A 134 17.15 -38.68 11.49
N GLY A 135 16.46 -39.17 10.47
CA GLY A 135 17.01 -39.16 9.11
C GLY A 135 16.82 -37.77 8.52
N ASN A 136 17.90 -37.10 8.13
CA ASN A 136 17.88 -35.74 7.61
C ASN A 136 18.46 -35.70 6.19
N ALA A 137 17.69 -35.28 5.18
CA ALA A 137 18.16 -35.05 3.81
C ALA A 137 18.18 -33.55 3.50
N PRO A 138 18.96 -33.13 2.49
CA PRO A 138 18.95 -31.75 2.00
C PRO A 138 17.53 -31.25 1.73
N ALA A 139 17.22 -30.04 2.16
CA ALA A 139 15.92 -29.40 1.92
C ALA A 139 15.63 -29.21 0.41
N TRP A 140 16.67 -28.94 -0.36
CA TRP A 140 16.61 -28.86 -1.81
C TRP A 140 17.63 -29.81 -2.43
N PHE A 141 17.21 -30.55 -3.45
CA PHE A 141 17.97 -31.63 -4.07
C PHE A 141 17.51 -31.81 -5.53
N ALA A 142 18.37 -32.42 -6.35
CA ALA A 142 17.99 -32.79 -7.71
C ALA A 142 17.20 -34.10 -7.69
N GLY A 143 15.96 -34.05 -8.16
CA GLY A 143 15.16 -35.23 -8.48
C GLY A 143 15.37 -35.68 -9.93
N ASN A 144 14.61 -36.70 -10.33
CA ASN A 144 14.70 -37.32 -11.65
C ASN A 144 13.58 -36.89 -12.59
N GLU A 145 12.42 -36.49 -12.05
CA GLU A 145 11.20 -36.26 -12.82
C GLU A 145 10.55 -34.90 -12.51
N ASP A 146 9.77 -34.40 -13.49
CA ASP A 146 8.89 -33.25 -13.39
C ASP A 146 9.51 -32.00 -12.72
N GLU A 147 8.80 -31.43 -11.74
CA GLU A 147 9.19 -30.20 -11.03
C GLU A 147 10.37 -30.43 -10.08
N HIS A 148 10.81 -31.67 -9.86
CA HIS A 148 11.98 -32.01 -9.06
C HIS A 148 13.26 -32.16 -9.89
N ALA A 149 13.15 -32.30 -11.22
CA ALA A 149 14.26 -32.43 -12.16
C ALA A 149 15.00 -31.10 -12.41
N HIS A 150 15.47 -30.45 -11.34
CA HIS A 150 16.34 -29.28 -11.41
C HIS A 150 17.72 -29.63 -10.85
N ASN A 151 18.79 -29.21 -11.53
CA ASN A 151 20.18 -29.59 -11.23
C ASN A 151 20.73 -28.88 -9.98
N ALA A 152 20.10 -29.09 -8.82
CA ALA A 152 20.46 -28.46 -7.54
C ALA A 152 20.62 -26.94 -7.65
N VAL A 153 19.69 -26.30 -8.36
CA VAL A 153 19.70 -24.85 -8.63
C VAL A 153 19.25 -24.03 -7.42
N TYR A 154 18.70 -24.68 -6.39
CA TYR A 154 18.32 -24.03 -5.16
C TYR A 154 19.45 -24.00 -4.14
N SER A 155 19.69 -22.82 -3.57
CA SER A 155 20.59 -22.62 -2.44
C SER A 155 19.91 -21.76 -1.38
N GLY A 156 20.38 -21.80 -0.12
CA GLY A 156 19.85 -20.92 0.94
C GLY A 156 19.70 -21.57 2.31
N ILE A 157 18.74 -21.09 3.11
CA ILE A 157 18.49 -21.50 4.49
C ILE A 157 17.01 -21.84 4.65
N LYS A 158 16.71 -23.05 5.13
CA LYS A 158 15.35 -23.46 5.55
C LYS A 158 15.37 -23.80 7.04
N THR A 159 14.43 -23.24 7.78
CA THR A 159 14.26 -23.44 9.23
C THR A 159 12.98 -24.20 9.49
N GLN A 160 12.93 -25.07 10.49
CA GLN A 160 11.74 -25.85 10.81
C GLN A 160 11.13 -25.38 12.13
N GLU A 161 9.80 -25.31 12.23
CA GLU A 161 9.12 -25.11 13.52
C GLU A 161 9.54 -26.17 14.53
N MET A 162 9.62 -25.79 15.81
CA MET A 162 10.20 -26.66 16.83
C MET A 162 9.38 -27.95 17.00
N ARG A 163 8.06 -27.86 17.15
CA ARG A 163 7.22 -29.04 17.45
C ARG A 163 7.28 -30.12 16.36
N ALA A 164 7.40 -29.72 15.10
CA ALA A 164 7.48 -30.66 13.98
C ALA A 164 8.92 -30.95 13.54
N SER A 165 9.94 -30.51 14.29
CA SER A 165 11.34 -30.56 13.84
C SER A 165 11.81 -31.93 13.39
N GLN A 166 11.45 -32.98 14.12
CA GLN A 166 11.90 -34.35 13.83
C GLN A 166 11.19 -34.96 12.63
N SER A 167 9.96 -34.50 12.34
CA SER A 167 9.16 -34.95 11.18
C SER A 167 9.40 -34.13 9.91
N GLY A 168 9.83 -32.87 10.06
CA GLY A 168 9.91 -31.90 8.98
C GLY A 168 8.56 -31.46 8.40
N ALA A 169 7.41 -31.92 8.93
CA ALA A 169 6.09 -31.78 8.29
C ALA A 169 5.28 -30.55 8.76
N GLY A 170 5.90 -29.65 9.52
CA GLY A 170 5.25 -28.46 10.06
C GLY A 170 5.66 -27.17 9.35
N GLY A 171 5.31 -26.03 9.96
CA GLY A 171 5.68 -24.72 9.44
C GLY A 171 7.20 -24.51 9.35
N TYR A 172 7.61 -23.68 8.40
CA TYR A 172 9.01 -23.35 8.14
C TYR A 172 9.17 -21.90 7.68
N ASN A 173 10.38 -21.38 7.86
CA ASN A 173 10.82 -20.15 7.20
C ASN A 173 11.95 -20.50 6.24
N GLN A 174 12.00 -19.84 5.09
CA GLN A 174 13.05 -20.05 4.10
C GLN A 174 13.56 -18.74 3.51
N LEU A 175 14.87 -18.71 3.31
CA LEU A 175 15.56 -17.85 2.35
C LEU A 175 16.08 -18.77 1.26
N VAL A 176 15.60 -18.63 0.04
CA VAL A 176 15.97 -19.50 -1.10
C VAL A 176 16.38 -18.65 -2.30
N PHE A 177 17.50 -19.03 -2.90
CA PHE A 177 18.00 -18.52 -4.17
C PHE A 177 17.71 -19.58 -5.24
N ASP A 178 17.19 -19.17 -6.39
CA ASP A 178 17.14 -20.00 -7.59
C ASP A 178 18.22 -19.48 -8.54
N ASP A 179 19.27 -20.27 -8.72
CA ASP A 179 20.45 -19.91 -9.53
C ASP A 179 20.34 -20.48 -10.96
N THR A 180 19.14 -20.87 -11.40
CA THR A 180 18.91 -21.30 -12.78
C THR A 180 19.30 -20.16 -13.73
N PRO A 181 20.10 -20.43 -14.78
CA PRO A 181 20.49 -19.43 -15.78
C PRO A 181 19.29 -18.67 -16.34
N ASP A 182 19.40 -17.35 -16.40
CA ASP A 182 18.38 -16.40 -16.87
C ASP A 182 17.05 -16.41 -16.10
N GLN A 183 16.99 -17.12 -14.97
CA GLN A 183 15.80 -17.27 -14.12
C GLN A 183 16.14 -17.02 -12.66
N SER A 184 17.11 -16.13 -12.40
CA SER A 184 17.55 -15.81 -11.05
C SER A 184 16.40 -15.29 -10.19
N ARG A 185 16.26 -15.86 -9.00
CA ARG A 185 15.20 -15.49 -8.05
C ARG A 185 15.73 -15.49 -6.63
N LEU A 186 15.29 -14.53 -5.85
CA LEU A 186 15.38 -14.53 -4.39
C LEU A 186 13.99 -14.73 -3.79
N GLY A 187 13.86 -15.63 -2.83
CA GLY A 187 12.63 -15.82 -2.06
C GLY A 187 12.88 -15.81 -0.57
N LEU A 188 12.19 -14.95 0.16
CA LEU A 188 12.13 -14.95 1.62
C LEU A 188 10.67 -15.21 2.02
N ALA A 189 10.39 -16.32 2.68
CA ALA A 189 9.02 -16.73 2.96
C ALA A 189 8.88 -17.46 4.29
N THR A 190 7.68 -17.39 4.86
CA THR A 190 7.22 -18.25 5.95
C THR A 190 5.92 -18.92 5.56
N THR A 191 5.73 -20.17 6.00
CA THR A 191 4.44 -20.87 5.84
C THR A 191 3.33 -20.16 6.61
N GLN A 192 3.66 -19.40 7.66
CA GLN A 192 2.67 -18.66 8.43
C GLN A 192 2.00 -17.58 7.57
N ALA A 193 0.69 -17.77 7.35
CA ALA A 193 -0.12 -16.96 6.45
C ALA A 193 0.45 -16.85 5.01
N ALA A 194 1.26 -17.82 4.58
CA ALA A 194 1.92 -17.81 3.27
C ALA A 194 2.64 -16.47 2.96
N SER A 195 3.23 -15.85 3.98
CA SER A 195 3.83 -14.52 3.87
C SER A 195 5.18 -14.60 3.17
N ARG A 196 5.38 -13.81 2.11
CA ARG A 196 6.57 -13.88 1.25
C ARG A 196 6.98 -12.55 0.64
N LEU A 197 8.30 -12.43 0.42
CA LEU A 197 8.95 -11.47 -0.46
C LEU A 197 9.71 -12.25 -1.54
N HIS A 198 9.32 -12.10 -2.80
CA HIS A 198 10.05 -12.68 -3.94
C HIS A 198 10.60 -11.58 -4.84
N LEU A 199 11.82 -11.74 -5.33
CA LEU A 199 12.48 -10.85 -6.30
C LEU A 199 13.01 -11.67 -7.49
N GLY A 200 13.01 -11.08 -8.68
CA GLY A 200 13.53 -11.69 -9.91
C GLY A 200 12.47 -12.53 -10.64
N HIS A 201 12.82 -13.75 -11.02
CA HIS A 201 11.97 -14.64 -11.82
C HIS A 201 11.04 -15.48 -10.93
N HIS A 202 9.75 -15.15 -10.88
CA HIS A 202 8.80 -15.82 -10.01
C HIS A 202 8.32 -17.14 -10.61
N LYS A 203 8.47 -18.23 -9.86
CA LYS A 203 7.92 -19.55 -10.17
C LYS A 203 7.04 -20.04 -9.02
N GLN A 204 6.15 -20.98 -9.31
CA GLN A 204 5.54 -21.81 -8.29
C GLN A 204 6.65 -22.61 -7.60
N GLN A 205 6.63 -22.62 -6.28
CA GLN A 205 7.53 -23.44 -5.49
C GLN A 205 6.76 -24.02 -4.32
N ASN A 206 6.82 -25.34 -4.21
CA ASN A 206 6.38 -26.08 -3.04
C ASN A 206 7.57 -26.90 -2.54
N ASP A 207 8.24 -26.35 -1.52
CA ASP A 207 9.52 -26.87 -1.01
C ASP A 207 10.57 -27.05 -2.11
N ASN A 208 10.92 -28.30 -2.46
CA ASN A 208 11.88 -28.64 -3.51
C ASN A 208 11.27 -28.70 -4.92
N GLN A 209 9.97 -28.46 -5.09
CA GLN A 209 9.34 -28.41 -6.41
C GLN A 209 9.60 -27.06 -7.08
N ARG A 210 10.12 -27.10 -8.30
CA ARG A 210 10.33 -25.95 -9.19
C ARG A 210 9.26 -25.97 -10.29
N GLY A 211 8.08 -25.46 -9.96
CA GLY A 211 6.90 -25.53 -10.83
C GLY A 211 6.85 -24.44 -11.91
N ALA A 212 5.65 -24.16 -12.40
CA ALA A 212 5.42 -23.23 -13.51
C ALA A 212 5.81 -21.77 -13.23
N ASP A 213 6.07 -20.99 -14.28
CA ASP A 213 6.31 -19.56 -14.19
C ASP A 213 5.07 -18.79 -13.72
N ARG A 214 5.30 -17.76 -12.88
CA ARG A 214 4.26 -16.87 -12.33
C ARG A 214 4.44 -15.42 -12.75
N GLY A 215 5.65 -14.99 -13.13
CA GLY A 215 5.94 -13.63 -13.55
C GLY A 215 7.36 -13.19 -13.22
N HIS A 216 7.63 -11.89 -13.30
CA HIS A 216 8.93 -11.30 -13.03
C HIS A 216 8.78 -10.01 -12.22
N GLY A 217 9.80 -9.66 -11.45
CA GLY A 217 9.87 -8.38 -10.72
C GLY A 217 9.95 -8.60 -9.21
N ALA A 218 9.05 -7.95 -8.47
CA ALA A 218 8.97 -8.04 -7.02
C ALA A 218 7.54 -8.36 -6.57
N GLU A 219 7.39 -9.31 -5.65
CA GLU A 219 6.12 -9.69 -5.03
C GLU A 219 6.27 -9.62 -3.51
N LEU A 220 5.44 -8.81 -2.84
CA LEU A 220 5.18 -8.91 -1.41
C LEU A 220 3.75 -9.43 -1.23
N ALA A 221 3.58 -10.59 -0.63
CA ALA A 221 2.28 -11.23 -0.48
C ALA A 221 2.09 -11.87 0.90
N THR A 222 0.86 -11.85 1.40
CA THR A 222 0.43 -12.55 2.62
C THR A 222 -1.07 -12.81 2.57
N ALA A 223 -1.52 -13.90 3.19
CA ALA A 223 -2.94 -14.16 3.45
C ALA A 223 -3.46 -13.44 4.71
N ALA A 224 -2.58 -12.78 5.47
CA ALA A 224 -2.92 -12.00 6.65
C ALA A 224 -2.89 -10.49 6.35
N GLN A 225 -2.82 -9.65 7.39
CA GLN A 225 -2.73 -8.20 7.25
C GLN A 225 -1.32 -7.78 6.80
N GLY A 226 -1.25 -6.70 6.02
CA GLY A 226 0.01 -6.05 5.62
C GLY A 226 -0.02 -4.56 5.94
N ALA A 227 1.16 -3.98 6.20
CA ALA A 227 1.32 -2.55 6.39
C ALA A 227 2.63 -2.08 5.75
N LEU A 228 2.57 -1.00 4.97
CA LEU A 228 3.72 -0.24 4.49
C LEU A 228 3.73 1.10 5.24
N ARG A 229 4.80 1.40 5.96
CA ARG A 229 4.92 2.64 6.76
C ARG A 229 6.27 3.29 6.46
N ALA A 230 6.25 4.56 6.10
CA ALA A 230 7.45 5.35 5.86
C ALA A 230 7.29 6.73 6.50
N GLY A 231 7.99 6.95 7.61
CA GLY A 231 7.85 8.15 8.45
C GLY A 231 8.32 9.45 7.80
N SER A 232 9.14 9.38 6.75
CA SER A 232 9.67 10.55 6.02
C SER A 232 9.12 10.66 4.60
N GLY A 233 8.14 9.83 4.22
CA GLY A 233 7.52 9.81 2.90
C GLY A 233 7.62 8.47 2.15
N LEU A 234 6.68 8.25 1.23
CA LEU A 234 6.53 7.03 0.44
C LEU A 234 6.26 7.38 -1.03
N LEU A 235 7.11 6.86 -1.93
CA LEU A 235 6.91 6.95 -3.38
C LEU A 235 6.47 5.59 -3.93
N ILE A 236 5.33 5.57 -4.60
CA ILE A 236 4.84 4.43 -5.40
C ILE A 236 4.85 4.89 -6.87
N SER A 237 5.82 4.38 -7.64
CA SER A 237 6.08 4.85 -9.00
C SER A 237 6.13 3.70 -10.01
N ALA A 238 5.50 3.91 -11.16
CA ALA A 238 5.66 3.08 -12.35
C ALA A 238 6.63 3.69 -13.38
N TYR A 239 7.38 4.74 -13.00
CA TYR A 239 8.50 5.22 -13.80
C TYR A 239 9.70 4.30 -13.62
N ALA A 240 10.26 3.85 -14.74
CA ALA A 240 11.44 2.99 -14.72
C ALA A 240 12.68 3.80 -14.28
N GLN A 241 13.52 3.18 -13.44
CA GLN A 241 14.82 3.69 -13.04
C GLN A 241 15.90 2.64 -13.34
N PRO A 242 16.33 2.53 -14.62
CA PRO A 242 17.27 1.50 -15.03
C PRO A 242 18.55 1.54 -14.20
N ASN A 243 18.97 0.35 -13.75
CA ASN A 243 20.14 0.14 -12.91
C ASN A 243 20.15 0.96 -11.61
N ALA A 244 18.98 1.41 -11.13
CA ALA A 244 18.83 2.24 -9.93
C ALA A 244 19.73 3.50 -9.93
N THR A 245 20.00 4.07 -11.12
CA THR A 245 20.96 5.18 -11.30
C THR A 245 20.51 6.55 -10.79
N GLY A 246 19.19 6.76 -10.65
CA GLY A 246 18.63 7.97 -10.05
C GLY A 246 18.62 7.95 -8.50
N PRO A 247 18.20 9.04 -7.86
CA PRO A 247 17.88 9.05 -6.43
C PRO A 247 16.75 8.06 -6.08
N PHE A 248 16.73 7.56 -4.85
CA PHE A 248 15.70 6.61 -4.38
C PHE A 248 14.28 7.17 -4.44
N LEU A 249 14.08 8.43 -4.03
CA LEU A 249 12.78 9.14 -4.09
C LEU A 249 12.65 10.05 -5.32
N ALA A 250 13.29 9.72 -6.44
CA ALA A 250 13.22 10.53 -7.66
C ALA A 250 11.77 10.76 -8.10
N SER A 251 11.31 12.01 -8.01
CA SER A 251 9.92 12.41 -8.22
C SER A 251 9.75 13.52 -9.25
N ARG A 252 10.74 13.71 -10.13
CA ARG A 252 10.79 14.83 -11.11
C ARG A 252 9.58 14.82 -12.04
N GLU A 253 9.15 13.65 -12.48
CA GLU A 253 8.02 13.50 -13.38
C GLU A 253 6.70 13.87 -12.69
N ALA A 254 6.50 13.41 -11.46
CA ALA A 254 5.35 13.78 -10.63
C ALA A 254 5.35 15.28 -10.29
N GLN A 255 6.52 15.85 -9.96
CA GLN A 255 6.68 17.28 -9.73
C GLN A 255 6.30 18.09 -10.99
N THR A 256 6.79 17.67 -12.16
CA THR A 256 6.48 18.33 -13.44
C THR A 256 4.98 18.29 -13.75
N GLN A 257 4.33 17.14 -13.55
CA GLN A 257 2.88 16.99 -13.73
C GLN A 257 2.09 17.88 -12.76
N THR A 258 2.51 17.95 -11.50
CA THR A 258 1.89 18.79 -10.47
C THR A 258 2.01 20.27 -10.82
N THR A 259 3.19 20.72 -11.27
CA THR A 259 3.41 22.10 -11.73
C THR A 259 2.51 22.46 -12.92
N LYS A 260 2.39 21.57 -13.92
CA LYS A 260 1.50 21.78 -15.07
C LYS A 260 0.03 21.84 -14.66
N ALA A 261 -0.39 20.98 -13.73
CA ALA A 261 -1.76 21.00 -13.19
C ALA A 261 -2.05 22.32 -12.45
N ARG A 262 -1.08 22.82 -11.67
CA ARG A 262 -1.16 24.13 -11.00
C ARG A 262 -1.36 25.27 -12.01
N GLU A 263 -0.53 25.31 -13.05
CA GLU A 263 -0.60 26.35 -14.10
C GLU A 263 -1.95 26.33 -14.83
N LEU A 264 -2.46 25.15 -15.16
CA LEU A 264 -3.79 24.99 -15.76
C LEU A 264 -4.90 25.50 -14.83
N ALA A 265 -4.88 25.09 -13.55
CA ALA A 265 -5.86 25.53 -12.57
C ALA A 265 -5.84 27.05 -12.35
N GLU A 266 -4.65 27.64 -12.27
CA GLU A 266 -4.45 29.09 -12.14
C GLU A 266 -4.98 29.85 -13.36
N SER A 267 -4.71 29.35 -14.58
CA SER A 267 -5.24 29.94 -15.80
C SER A 267 -6.78 29.92 -15.88
N LEU A 268 -7.38 28.78 -15.51
CA LEU A 268 -8.85 28.65 -15.48
C LEU A 268 -9.49 29.55 -14.42
N ALA A 269 -8.90 29.63 -13.22
CA ALA A 269 -9.34 30.51 -12.16
C ALA A 269 -9.22 32.00 -12.54
N GLN A 270 -8.11 32.40 -13.18
CA GLN A 270 -7.94 33.75 -13.71
C GLN A 270 -9.00 34.10 -14.75
N SER A 271 -9.33 33.17 -15.64
CA SER A 271 -10.38 33.35 -16.64
C SER A 271 -11.77 33.48 -15.99
N ALA A 272 -12.08 32.62 -15.02
CA ALA A 272 -13.31 32.68 -14.24
C ALA A 272 -13.45 34.02 -13.51
N GLN A 273 -12.38 34.50 -12.87
CA GLN A 273 -12.36 35.78 -12.17
C GLN A 273 -12.53 36.98 -13.09
N THR A 274 -11.90 36.92 -14.28
CA THR A 274 -12.06 37.94 -15.32
C THR A 274 -13.51 38.03 -15.80
N GLN A 275 -14.19 36.88 -15.91
CA GLN A 275 -15.60 36.76 -16.29
C GLN A 275 -16.58 36.91 -15.11
N LYS A 276 -16.11 37.31 -13.93
CA LYS A 276 -16.93 37.54 -12.73
C LYS A 276 -17.66 36.29 -12.20
N ALA A 277 -17.09 35.11 -12.43
CA ALA A 277 -17.64 33.83 -11.97
C ALA A 277 -17.16 33.42 -10.56
N GLN A 278 -16.30 34.22 -9.93
CA GLN A 278 -15.84 33.98 -8.54
C GLN A 278 -16.93 34.23 -7.51
N LEU A 279 -16.79 33.57 -6.36
CA LEU A 279 -17.63 33.86 -5.20
C LEU A 279 -17.18 35.16 -4.51
N GLN A 280 -18.08 35.78 -3.75
CA GLN A 280 -17.77 37.02 -3.02
C GLN A 280 -16.66 36.77 -1.99
N GLY A 281 -15.60 37.59 -2.04
CA GLY A 281 -14.46 37.49 -1.12
C GLY A 281 -13.46 36.38 -1.48
N GLU A 282 -13.60 35.74 -2.64
CA GLU A 282 -12.58 34.85 -3.18
C GLU A 282 -11.26 35.62 -3.43
N PRO A 283 -10.10 35.08 -3.02
CA PRO A 283 -8.81 35.74 -3.20
C PRO A 283 -8.36 35.72 -4.67
N THR A 284 -7.20 36.31 -4.97
CA THR A 284 -6.60 36.22 -6.30
C THR A 284 -6.31 34.76 -6.68
N PRO A 285 -6.27 34.39 -7.98
CA PRO A 285 -6.18 33.00 -8.42
C PRO A 285 -4.98 32.26 -7.82
N ASP A 286 -3.82 32.91 -7.74
CA ASP A 286 -2.59 32.35 -7.16
C ASP A 286 -2.70 32.02 -5.66
N LYS A 287 -3.71 32.59 -4.98
CA LYS A 287 -3.98 32.42 -3.54
C LYS A 287 -5.19 31.53 -3.25
N LEU A 288 -5.76 30.89 -4.26
CA LEU A 288 -6.78 29.86 -4.03
C LEU A 288 -6.16 28.64 -3.36
N GLU A 289 -6.83 28.11 -2.33
CA GLU A 289 -6.35 26.94 -1.57
C GLU A 289 -5.97 25.73 -2.47
N PRO A 290 -6.73 25.39 -3.54
CA PRO A 290 -6.31 24.35 -4.48
C PRO A 290 -4.96 24.62 -5.18
N ILE A 291 -4.66 25.87 -5.51
CA ILE A 291 -3.45 26.26 -6.25
C ILE A 291 -2.24 26.31 -5.32
N GLU A 292 -2.39 26.87 -4.11
CA GLU A 292 -1.35 26.82 -3.08
C GLU A 292 -1.07 25.36 -2.67
N GLY A 293 -2.08 24.49 -2.59
CA GLY A 293 -1.90 23.06 -2.33
C GLY A 293 -1.06 22.34 -3.40
N LEU A 294 -1.30 22.62 -4.70
CA LEU A 294 -0.48 22.05 -5.78
C LEU A 294 0.94 22.59 -5.77
N LYS A 295 1.13 23.88 -5.45
CA LYS A 295 2.44 24.49 -5.30
C LYS A 295 3.23 23.80 -4.18
N HIS A 296 2.62 23.65 -3.01
CA HIS A 296 3.20 22.95 -1.85
C HIS A 296 3.64 21.52 -2.22
N ILE A 297 2.76 20.73 -2.85
CA ILE A 297 3.11 19.37 -3.29
C ILE A 297 4.33 19.38 -4.24
N ALA A 298 4.38 20.31 -5.21
CA ALA A 298 5.53 20.40 -6.12
C ALA A 298 6.84 20.79 -5.40
N GLU A 299 6.77 21.58 -4.33
CA GLU A 299 7.91 21.91 -3.48
C GLU A 299 8.38 20.69 -2.67
N VAL A 300 7.44 19.97 -2.04
CA VAL A 300 7.74 18.72 -1.28
C VAL A 300 8.41 17.67 -2.18
N LEU A 301 7.88 17.45 -3.39
CA LEU A 301 8.46 16.50 -4.36
C LEU A 301 9.83 16.91 -4.90
N GLY A 302 10.14 18.22 -4.86
CA GLY A 302 11.39 18.80 -5.31
C GLY A 302 12.46 18.96 -4.24
N ALA A 303 12.10 18.76 -2.97
CA ALA A 303 13.00 18.93 -1.84
C ALA A 303 14.19 17.95 -1.89
N THR A 304 15.32 18.40 -1.37
CA THR A 304 16.56 17.64 -1.33
C THR A 304 17.20 17.68 0.05
N ASP A 305 17.86 16.59 0.41
CA ASP A 305 18.76 16.53 1.57
C ASP A 305 20.20 16.45 1.07
N SER A 306 21.10 17.17 1.74
CA SER A 306 22.53 17.22 1.41
C SER A 306 23.37 16.80 2.61
N GLY A 307 24.04 15.65 2.49
CA GLY A 307 25.04 15.23 3.45
C GLY A 307 26.30 16.09 3.33
N GLY A 308 26.60 16.93 4.33
CA GLY A 308 27.83 17.72 4.33
C GLY A 308 27.96 18.87 5.34
N ASN A 309 26.96 19.22 6.15
CA ASN A 309 27.15 20.29 7.14
C ASN A 309 26.47 20.04 8.49
N THR A 310 27.33 20.07 9.51
CA THR A 310 27.08 20.19 10.96
C THR A 310 26.81 18.90 11.76
N ALA A 311 27.86 18.52 12.49
CA ALA A 311 27.92 18.30 13.93
C ALA A 311 26.82 17.47 14.61
N ALA A 312 27.31 16.43 15.30
CA ALA A 312 26.69 15.79 16.44
C ALA A 312 25.75 16.71 17.24
N GLY A 313 24.48 16.30 17.34
CA GLY A 313 23.55 16.84 18.32
C GLY A 313 22.22 17.34 17.75
N SER A 314 21.32 16.42 17.41
CA SER A 314 19.89 16.70 17.42
C SER A 314 19.13 15.43 17.83
N THR A 315 18.90 15.31 19.14
CA THR A 315 17.84 14.48 19.70
C THR A 315 16.53 15.26 19.59
N ALA A 316 15.70 14.93 18.61
CA ALA A 316 14.27 15.26 18.61
C ALA A 316 13.53 14.23 17.74
N GLY A 317 12.99 13.20 18.38
CA GLY A 317 12.04 12.28 17.76
C GLY A 317 10.62 12.82 17.96
N GLY A 318 10.25 13.83 17.18
CA GLY A 318 8.84 14.19 16.96
C GLY A 318 8.27 13.40 15.78
N GLU A 319 6.98 13.05 15.83
CA GLU A 319 6.26 12.58 14.64
C GLU A 319 6.31 13.69 13.58
N GLY A 320 6.90 13.38 12.41
CA GLY A 320 6.99 14.31 11.27
C GLY A 320 8.39 14.85 10.95
N ASP A 321 9.38 14.68 11.82
CA ASP A 321 10.75 15.13 11.53
C ASP A 321 11.53 14.10 10.67
N ILE A 322 12.18 14.58 9.60
CA ILE A 322 13.07 13.78 8.76
C ILE A 322 14.25 13.30 9.61
N GLN A 323 14.40 11.98 9.76
CA GLN A 323 15.60 11.41 10.37
C GLN A 323 16.81 11.67 9.46
N PRO A 324 17.81 12.47 9.88
CA PRO A 324 18.96 12.75 9.04
C PRO A 324 19.76 11.46 8.79
N THR A 325 20.18 11.24 7.54
CA THR A 325 21.12 10.15 7.25
C THR A 325 22.48 10.55 7.83
N GLY A 326 22.87 9.95 8.96
CA GLY A 326 24.12 10.26 9.67
C GLY A 326 25.43 9.94 8.92
N GLY A 327 25.42 9.75 7.61
CA GLY A 327 26.61 9.48 6.79
C GLY A 327 26.34 9.54 5.28
N GLY A 328 27.40 9.80 4.49
CA GLY A 328 27.38 9.90 3.02
C GLY A 328 27.65 11.31 2.50
N HIS A 329 28.28 11.41 1.32
CA HIS A 329 28.47 12.68 0.59
C HIS A 329 27.47 12.75 -0.57
N GLY A 330 26.78 13.87 -0.75
CA GLY A 330 25.91 14.12 -1.90
C GLY A 330 24.58 14.78 -1.56
N THR A 331 23.84 15.17 -2.60
CA THR A 331 22.49 15.74 -2.51
C THR A 331 21.51 14.77 -3.17
N VAL A 332 20.48 14.35 -2.44
CA VAL A 332 19.45 13.42 -2.92
C VAL A 332 18.07 14.01 -2.74
N THR A 333 17.10 13.60 -3.57
CA THR A 333 15.69 13.93 -3.33
C THR A 333 15.25 13.32 -2.01
N ALA A 334 14.71 14.16 -1.13
CA ALA A 334 14.13 13.79 0.14
C ALA A 334 12.93 14.69 0.36
N TYR A 335 11.73 14.11 0.53
CA TYR A 335 10.54 14.89 0.77
C TYR A 335 10.71 15.71 2.04
N SER A 336 10.31 16.99 2.00
CA SER A 336 10.46 17.91 3.12
C SER A 336 9.53 17.60 4.30
N GLU A 337 8.56 16.69 4.10
CA GLU A 337 7.58 16.25 5.10
C GLU A 337 7.08 14.83 4.75
N PRO A 338 6.39 14.13 5.68
CA PRO A 338 5.80 12.82 5.41
C PRO A 338 4.73 12.89 4.31
N HIS A 339 5.13 12.53 3.08
CA HIS A 339 4.27 12.62 1.90
C HIS A 339 4.13 11.28 1.17
N LEU A 340 2.92 10.93 0.72
CA LEU A 340 2.66 9.79 -0.15
C LEU A 340 2.46 10.28 -1.59
N GLN A 341 3.37 9.90 -2.49
CA GLN A 341 3.24 10.15 -3.91
C GLN A 341 2.95 8.85 -4.67
N ILE A 342 1.89 8.87 -5.49
CA ILE A 342 1.59 7.82 -6.46
C ILE A 342 1.71 8.41 -7.85
N THR A 343 2.48 7.78 -8.74
CA THR A 343 2.72 8.31 -10.08
C THR A 343 2.99 7.21 -11.12
N ALA A 344 2.53 7.42 -12.35
CA ALA A 344 2.71 6.46 -13.44
C ALA A 344 2.68 7.17 -14.81
N PRO A 345 3.48 6.73 -15.79
CA PRO A 345 3.50 7.33 -17.13
C PRO A 345 2.26 7.01 -17.97
N MET A 346 1.58 5.88 -17.71
CA MET A 346 0.51 5.34 -18.56
C MET A 346 -0.84 5.20 -17.82
N GLY A 347 -1.05 6.00 -16.77
CA GLY A 347 -2.31 6.07 -16.03
C GLY A 347 -2.30 5.36 -14.67
N ILE A 348 -3.32 5.66 -13.87
CA ILE A 348 -3.54 5.12 -12.52
C ILE A 348 -5.01 4.68 -12.44
N GLY A 349 -5.26 3.45 -11.98
CA GLY A 349 -6.60 2.91 -11.80
C GLY A 349 -6.93 2.66 -10.34
N LEU A 350 -8.14 3.04 -9.91
CA LEU A 350 -8.69 2.77 -8.58
C LEU A 350 -10.04 2.07 -8.76
N ALA A 351 -10.15 0.80 -8.36
CA ALA A 351 -11.34 -0.01 -8.57
C ALA A 351 -11.66 -0.86 -7.33
N THR A 352 -12.95 -0.98 -7.01
CA THR A 352 -13.49 -1.80 -5.93
C THR A 352 -14.93 -2.18 -6.24
N PRO A 353 -15.39 -3.41 -5.93
CA PRO A 353 -16.79 -3.79 -6.09
C PRO A 353 -17.72 -3.16 -5.03
N LYS A 354 -17.15 -2.49 -4.03
CA LYS A 354 -17.86 -1.92 -2.89
C LYS A 354 -17.69 -0.40 -2.85
N GLU A 355 -17.55 0.22 -1.69
CA GLU A 355 -17.27 1.66 -1.58
C GLU A 355 -15.81 2.04 -1.87
N ALA A 356 -15.63 3.20 -2.54
CA ALA A 356 -14.40 3.97 -2.58
C ALA A 356 -14.67 5.35 -1.96
N VAL A 357 -13.80 5.81 -1.07
CA VAL A 357 -13.99 7.04 -0.29
C VAL A 357 -12.72 7.90 -0.36
N ILE A 358 -12.88 9.18 -0.71
CA ILE A 358 -11.80 10.18 -0.70
C ILE A 358 -12.21 11.25 0.31
N VAL A 359 -11.38 11.47 1.34
CA VAL A 359 -11.62 12.44 2.42
C VAL A 359 -10.38 13.29 2.59
N SER A 360 -10.58 14.60 2.60
CA SER A 360 -9.53 15.60 2.86
C SER A 360 -10.01 16.55 3.96
N GLY A 361 -9.16 16.84 4.93
CA GLY A 361 -9.49 17.76 6.03
C GLY A 361 -9.50 19.24 5.61
N ALA A 362 -8.75 19.60 4.56
CA ALA A 362 -8.67 20.96 4.02
C ALA A 362 -9.29 21.03 2.61
N THR A 363 -8.60 20.50 1.60
CA THR A 363 -8.96 20.69 0.19
C THR A 363 -8.83 19.39 -0.60
N SER A 364 -9.79 19.14 -1.50
CA SER A 364 -9.70 18.10 -2.53
C SER A 364 -9.74 18.76 -3.90
N THR A 365 -8.75 18.47 -4.75
CA THR A 365 -8.61 19.07 -6.08
C THR A 365 -8.57 17.99 -7.14
N VAL A 366 -9.37 18.13 -8.20
CA VAL A 366 -9.37 17.23 -9.37
C VAL A 366 -9.11 18.08 -10.61
N ILE A 367 -8.04 17.76 -11.34
CA ILE A 367 -7.60 18.49 -12.53
C ILE A 367 -7.34 17.47 -13.64
N ALA A 368 -7.84 17.76 -14.83
CA ALA A 368 -7.49 17.08 -16.06
C ALA A 368 -7.14 18.13 -17.13
N SER A 369 -6.17 17.84 -17.98
CA SER A 369 -5.86 18.68 -19.14
C SER A 369 -6.90 18.58 -20.26
N GLU A 370 -7.70 17.51 -20.24
CA GLU A 370 -8.75 17.23 -21.20
C GLU A 370 -10.09 17.15 -20.45
N ASP A 371 -10.65 15.95 -20.28
CA ASP A 371 -12.00 15.77 -19.76
C ASP A 371 -12.03 15.28 -18.30
N ILE A 372 -13.03 15.74 -17.55
CA ILE A 372 -13.47 15.13 -16.29
C ILE A 372 -14.90 14.62 -16.50
N ALA A 373 -15.10 13.31 -16.37
CA ALA A 373 -16.41 12.68 -16.46
C ALA A 373 -16.87 12.16 -15.09
N VAL A 374 -18.03 12.63 -14.63
CA VAL A 374 -18.67 12.17 -13.38
C VAL A 374 -19.95 11.44 -13.76
N MET A 375 -19.97 10.13 -13.59
CA MET A 375 -21.07 9.26 -14.01
C MET A 375 -21.55 8.41 -12.83
N ALA A 376 -22.86 8.32 -12.65
CA ALA A 376 -23.48 7.47 -11.64
C ALA A 376 -24.76 6.84 -12.19
N GLN A 377 -24.95 5.54 -11.93
CA GLN A 377 -26.21 4.87 -12.26
C GLN A 377 -27.35 5.30 -11.33
N GLY A 378 -27.04 5.54 -10.06
CA GLY A 378 -28.01 5.97 -9.04
C GLY A 378 -28.20 7.48 -9.05
N GLN A 379 -27.34 8.20 -8.32
CA GLN A 379 -27.46 9.64 -8.12
C GLN A 379 -26.08 10.30 -8.00
N ILE A 380 -26.01 11.56 -8.42
CA ILE A 380 -24.91 12.48 -8.07
C ILE A 380 -25.48 13.52 -7.11
N ALA A 381 -24.90 13.63 -5.91
CA ALA A 381 -25.29 14.62 -4.91
C ALA A 381 -24.11 15.57 -4.65
N ILE A 382 -24.36 16.87 -4.74
CA ILE A 382 -23.38 17.92 -4.45
C ILE A 382 -23.98 18.83 -3.38
N ALA A 383 -23.39 18.81 -2.19
CA ALA A 383 -23.80 19.65 -1.06
C ALA A 383 -22.60 20.46 -0.58
N VAL A 384 -22.73 21.79 -0.56
CA VAL A 384 -21.65 22.71 -0.19
C VAL A 384 -22.15 23.74 0.82
N ALA A 385 -21.30 24.13 1.76
CA ALA A 385 -21.69 25.07 2.81
C ALA A 385 -21.61 26.54 2.38
N LYS A 386 -20.67 26.91 1.50
CA LYS A 386 -20.38 28.32 1.17
C LYS A 386 -20.92 28.74 -0.20
N GLY A 387 -20.73 27.93 -1.23
CA GLY A 387 -21.19 28.25 -2.58
C GLY A 387 -20.66 27.29 -3.64
N ILE A 388 -21.31 27.30 -4.80
CA ILE A 388 -20.92 26.58 -6.00
C ILE A 388 -20.63 27.62 -7.09
N SER A 389 -19.46 27.51 -7.75
CA SER A 389 -19.21 28.20 -9.02
C SER A 389 -19.12 27.16 -10.13
N LEU A 390 -19.89 27.37 -11.21
CA LEU A 390 -19.83 26.57 -12.43
C LEU A 390 -19.46 27.52 -13.57
N TYR A 391 -18.28 27.31 -14.13
CA TYR A 391 -17.72 28.19 -15.15
C TYR A 391 -17.17 27.37 -16.32
N THR A 392 -17.35 27.90 -17.53
CA THR A 392 -16.71 27.39 -18.74
C THR A 392 -16.16 28.57 -19.51
N VAL A 393 -14.93 28.44 -20.02
CA VAL A 393 -14.31 29.48 -20.87
C VAL A 393 -15.04 29.55 -22.22
N GLY A 394 -15.48 28.39 -22.75
CA GLY A 394 -16.19 28.32 -24.03
C GLY A 394 -15.40 28.86 -25.21
N THR A 395 -14.06 28.70 -25.22
CA THR A 395 -13.22 29.11 -26.35
C THR A 395 -13.64 28.43 -27.64
N LYS A 396 -13.43 29.14 -28.76
CA LYS A 396 -13.73 28.63 -30.10
C LYS A 396 -12.99 27.31 -30.32
N ALA A 397 -13.71 26.30 -30.80
CA ALA A 397 -13.14 25.02 -31.21
C ALA A 397 -11.93 25.24 -32.13
N SER A 398 -10.84 24.52 -31.89
CA SER A 398 -9.68 24.50 -32.78
C SER A 398 -9.74 23.26 -33.68
N GLY A 399 -9.46 23.42 -34.98
CA GLY A 399 -9.34 22.28 -35.92
C GLY A 399 -10.58 21.37 -36.02
N ASP A 400 -10.33 20.05 -36.03
CA ASP A 400 -11.29 18.95 -36.25
C ASP A 400 -11.96 18.44 -34.95
N GLU A 401 -12.08 19.29 -33.91
CA GLU A 401 -12.73 18.91 -32.65
C GLU A 401 -14.18 18.41 -32.89
N PRO A 402 -14.51 17.15 -32.53
CA PRO A 402 -15.79 16.53 -32.89
C PRO A 402 -16.99 17.16 -32.18
N ASN A 403 -16.78 17.77 -31.00
CA ASN A 403 -17.78 18.59 -30.33
C ASN A 403 -17.45 20.07 -30.53
N THR A 404 -18.32 20.79 -31.24
CA THR A 404 -18.19 22.24 -31.47
C THR A 404 -19.12 23.07 -30.57
N GLU A 405 -20.00 22.42 -29.80
CA GLU A 405 -20.89 23.09 -28.85
C GLU A 405 -20.10 23.53 -27.61
N ARG A 406 -20.30 24.77 -27.19
CA ARG A 406 -19.60 25.39 -26.06
C ARG A 406 -20.63 25.99 -25.12
N GLY A 407 -20.48 25.77 -23.82
CA GLY A 407 -21.38 26.32 -22.82
C GLY A 407 -21.71 25.33 -21.71
N ILE A 408 -22.78 25.62 -20.98
CA ILE A 408 -23.33 24.78 -19.92
C ILE A 408 -24.67 24.21 -20.41
N SER A 409 -24.81 22.89 -20.39
CA SER A 409 -26.06 22.19 -20.68
C SER A 409 -26.59 21.55 -19.39
N LEU A 410 -27.85 21.83 -19.05
CA LEU A 410 -28.54 21.30 -17.85
C LEU A 410 -29.86 20.65 -18.28
N HIS A 411 -29.85 19.35 -18.51
CA HIS A 411 -30.99 18.61 -19.05
C HIS A 411 -31.46 17.51 -18.09
N ALA A 412 -32.78 17.39 -17.92
CA ALA A 412 -33.41 16.21 -17.36
C ALA A 412 -34.23 15.53 -18.47
N ALA A 413 -33.79 14.37 -18.96
CA ALA A 413 -34.49 13.64 -20.02
C ALA A 413 -35.90 13.21 -19.58
N SER A 414 -36.06 12.92 -18.29
CA SER A 414 -37.35 12.77 -17.62
C SER A 414 -37.26 13.34 -16.21
N GLY A 415 -38.41 13.62 -15.59
CA GLY A 415 -38.46 14.26 -14.28
C GLY A 415 -38.47 15.79 -14.34
N LYS A 416 -38.28 16.44 -13.19
CA LYS A 416 -38.42 17.89 -13.04
C LYS A 416 -37.05 18.55 -12.90
N VAL A 417 -36.81 19.61 -13.64
CA VAL A 417 -35.75 20.57 -13.32
C VAL A 417 -36.30 21.57 -12.31
N LYS A 418 -35.59 21.77 -11.19
CA LYS A 418 -35.93 22.77 -10.17
C LYS A 418 -34.72 23.66 -9.92
N LEU A 419 -34.90 24.98 -10.08
CA LEU A 419 -33.91 26.00 -9.74
C LEU A 419 -34.55 26.96 -8.74
N GLN A 420 -33.93 27.15 -7.58
CA GLN A 420 -34.47 27.97 -6.51
C GLN A 420 -33.35 28.71 -5.76
N SER A 421 -33.53 30.01 -5.55
CA SER A 421 -32.78 30.77 -4.54
C SER A 421 -33.69 31.02 -3.35
N GLN A 422 -33.61 30.18 -2.30
CA GLN A 422 -34.59 30.21 -1.19
C GLN A 422 -34.48 31.44 -0.30
N ASN A 423 -33.31 32.08 -0.26
CA ASN A 423 -33.04 33.30 0.52
C ASN A 423 -32.10 34.27 -0.21
N GLY A 424 -32.17 34.29 -1.55
CA GLY A 424 -31.29 35.13 -2.36
C GLY A 424 -31.96 35.51 -3.68
N ALA A 425 -31.41 36.52 -4.35
CA ALA A 425 -31.87 36.88 -5.68
C ALA A 425 -31.44 35.82 -6.71
N THR A 426 -32.31 35.56 -7.70
CA THR A 426 -31.95 34.80 -8.90
C THR A 426 -31.79 35.78 -10.06
N LYS A 427 -30.67 35.71 -10.78
CA LYS A 427 -30.41 36.50 -11.99
C LYS A 427 -30.16 35.56 -13.16
N ILE A 428 -30.95 35.73 -14.24
CA ILE A 428 -30.75 35.03 -15.52
C ILE A 428 -30.55 36.12 -16.58
N ALA A 429 -29.42 36.06 -17.29
CA ALA A 429 -29.07 37.04 -18.30
C ALA A 429 -28.32 36.38 -19.46
N ALA A 430 -28.53 36.88 -20.67
CA ALA A 430 -27.76 36.52 -21.85
C ALA A 430 -27.50 37.78 -22.68
N ASP A 431 -26.33 37.87 -23.33
CA ASP A 431 -26.01 38.93 -24.30
C ASP A 431 -26.86 38.80 -25.58
N LYS A 432 -27.26 37.57 -25.89
CA LYS A 432 -28.08 37.23 -27.06
C LYS A 432 -29.51 36.89 -26.62
N LYS A 433 -30.14 35.95 -27.32
CA LYS A 433 -31.53 35.56 -27.12
C LYS A 433 -31.71 34.78 -25.80
N VAL A 434 -32.71 35.18 -25.01
CA VAL A 434 -33.30 34.35 -23.95
C VAL A 434 -34.62 33.78 -24.47
N THR A 435 -34.84 32.48 -24.32
CA THR A 435 -36.11 31.81 -24.68
C THR A 435 -36.68 31.12 -23.46
N ILE A 436 -37.91 31.45 -23.10
CA ILE A 436 -38.71 30.77 -22.07
C ILE A 436 -39.93 30.21 -22.77
N ALA A 437 -40.11 28.88 -22.74
CA ALA A 437 -41.17 28.21 -23.48
C ALA A 437 -41.72 27.01 -22.69
N SER A 438 -43.06 26.88 -22.70
CA SER A 438 -43.76 25.64 -22.37
C SER A 438 -44.34 25.11 -23.67
N VAL A 439 -43.88 23.94 -24.12
CA VAL A 439 -44.22 23.41 -25.46
C VAL A 439 -45.61 22.78 -25.52
N THR A 440 -46.18 22.40 -24.37
CA THR A 440 -47.47 21.69 -24.32
C THR A 440 -48.48 22.29 -23.34
N LYS A 441 -48.07 23.16 -22.42
CA LYS A 441 -48.92 23.69 -21.34
C LYS A 441 -48.73 25.21 -21.20
N HIS A 442 -48.77 25.73 -19.98
CA HIS A 442 -48.68 27.15 -19.65
C HIS A 442 -47.28 27.53 -19.13
N ILE A 443 -47.05 28.84 -19.07
CA ILE A 443 -45.97 29.49 -18.34
C ILE A 443 -46.64 30.35 -17.26
N ASP A 444 -46.33 30.09 -16.00
CA ASP A 444 -46.81 30.90 -14.88
C ASP A 444 -45.69 31.86 -14.44
N ILE A 445 -46.03 33.13 -14.31
CA ILE A 445 -45.13 34.19 -13.82
C ILE A 445 -45.84 34.90 -12.68
N GLU A 446 -45.37 34.66 -11.46
CA GLU A 446 -45.98 35.16 -10.23
C GLU A 446 -44.96 35.95 -9.43
N ALA A 447 -45.42 37.04 -8.81
CA ALA A 447 -44.62 37.84 -7.89
C ALA A 447 -45.54 38.53 -6.87
N PRO A 448 -45.23 38.48 -5.56
CA PRO A 448 -46.07 39.09 -4.53
C PRO A 448 -46.10 40.62 -4.60
N GLU A 449 -45.01 41.27 -5.07
CA GLU A 449 -44.97 42.72 -5.21
C GLU A 449 -45.42 43.21 -6.59
N HIS A 450 -44.73 42.77 -7.65
CA HIS A 450 -45.04 43.18 -9.02
C HIS A 450 -44.35 42.30 -10.07
N VAL A 451 -44.92 42.25 -11.27
CA VAL A 451 -44.27 41.76 -12.49
C VAL A 451 -44.02 42.94 -13.43
N LEU A 452 -42.80 43.08 -13.96
CA LEU A 452 -42.41 44.16 -14.88
C LEU A 452 -41.73 43.57 -16.12
N LEU A 453 -42.29 43.87 -17.29
CA LEU A 453 -41.72 43.53 -18.61
C LEU A 453 -41.33 44.82 -19.31
N THR A 454 -40.06 44.99 -19.67
CA THR A 454 -39.52 46.24 -20.23
C THR A 454 -38.77 46.00 -21.54
N VAL A 455 -38.93 46.92 -22.50
CA VAL A 455 -38.19 46.94 -23.76
C VAL A 455 -37.97 48.39 -24.19
N ALA A 456 -36.71 48.85 -24.23
CA ALA A 456 -36.31 50.17 -24.74
C ALA A 456 -37.20 51.36 -24.27
N GLY A 457 -37.59 51.36 -22.98
CA GLY A 457 -38.43 52.40 -22.37
C GLY A 457 -39.94 52.12 -22.40
N ALA A 458 -40.43 51.19 -23.21
CA ALA A 458 -41.78 50.66 -23.10
C ALA A 458 -41.88 49.60 -21.99
N TYR A 459 -43.04 49.50 -21.33
CA TYR A 459 -43.27 48.47 -20.31
C TYR A 459 -44.73 48.03 -20.16
N VAL A 460 -44.87 46.82 -19.62
CA VAL A 460 -46.09 46.29 -19.01
C VAL A 460 -45.78 45.99 -17.55
N LYS A 461 -46.56 46.55 -16.62
CA LYS A 461 -46.39 46.35 -15.17
C LYS A 461 -47.68 45.88 -14.52
N LEU A 462 -47.61 44.78 -13.78
CA LEU A 462 -48.67 44.24 -12.94
C LEU A 462 -48.29 44.53 -11.48
N LYS A 463 -49.10 45.31 -10.75
CA LYS A 463 -48.84 45.64 -9.34
C LYS A 463 -50.15 45.81 -8.57
N GLY A 464 -50.33 45.01 -7.52
CA GLY A 464 -51.58 44.96 -6.76
C GLY A 464 -52.77 44.67 -7.69
N SER A 465 -53.78 45.53 -7.66
CA SER A 465 -54.95 45.46 -8.55
C SER A 465 -54.80 46.27 -9.86
N SER A 466 -53.60 46.73 -10.20
CA SER A 466 -53.36 47.62 -11.35
C SER A 466 -52.55 46.96 -12.48
N ILE A 467 -52.96 47.27 -13.72
CA ILE A 467 -52.22 46.95 -14.94
C ILE A 467 -51.79 48.29 -15.57
N GLN A 468 -50.49 48.48 -15.78
CA GLN A 468 -49.93 49.67 -16.45
C GLN A 468 -49.29 49.27 -17.77
N ILE A 469 -49.75 49.88 -18.86
CA ILE A 469 -49.17 49.73 -20.21
C ILE A 469 -48.66 51.10 -20.62
N HIS A 470 -47.35 51.21 -20.82
CA HIS A 470 -46.69 52.48 -21.16
C HIS A 470 -45.71 52.29 -22.32
N ALA A 471 -45.66 53.26 -23.22
CA ALA A 471 -44.60 53.38 -24.21
C ALA A 471 -44.30 54.86 -24.47
N PRO A 472 -43.04 55.22 -24.75
CA PRO A 472 -42.69 56.58 -25.17
C PRO A 472 -43.27 56.92 -26.55
N GLY A 473 -43.63 55.90 -27.36
CA GLY A 473 -44.30 56.03 -28.64
C GLY A 473 -45.78 55.64 -28.59
N ARG A 474 -46.36 55.38 -29.78
CA ARG A 474 -47.77 54.97 -29.92
C ARG A 474 -48.00 53.56 -29.36
N VAL A 475 -48.96 53.41 -28.45
CA VAL A 475 -49.52 52.10 -28.06
C VAL A 475 -50.64 51.74 -29.05
N THR A 476 -50.54 50.59 -29.72
CA THR A 476 -51.53 50.15 -30.72
C THR A 476 -52.14 48.83 -30.28
N PHE A 477 -53.48 48.73 -30.29
CA PHE A 477 -54.22 47.50 -30.01
C PHE A 477 -54.94 47.05 -31.28
N TRP A 478 -54.59 45.87 -31.79
CA TRP A 478 -55.21 45.29 -32.98
C TRP A 478 -56.32 44.31 -32.58
N GLY A 479 -57.54 44.50 -33.11
CA GLY A 479 -58.67 43.60 -32.87
C GLY A 479 -59.92 44.01 -33.65
N SER A 480 -60.80 43.04 -33.96
CA SER A 480 -62.10 43.32 -34.61
C SER A 480 -63.14 43.93 -33.66
N MET A 481 -62.95 43.80 -32.35
CA MET A 481 -63.81 44.38 -31.31
C MET A 481 -63.01 44.60 -30.01
N HIS A 482 -63.23 45.70 -29.31
CA HIS A 482 -62.68 45.96 -27.98
C HIS A 482 -63.83 46.11 -26.98
N ARG A 483 -63.94 45.15 -26.04
CA ARG A 483 -64.97 45.17 -24.98
C ARG A 483 -64.29 44.99 -23.63
N PHE A 484 -64.31 46.04 -22.81
CA PHE A 484 -63.86 45.99 -21.42
C PHE A 484 -65.07 45.68 -20.53
N VAL A 485 -64.99 44.61 -19.74
CA VAL A 485 -66.02 44.23 -18.77
C VAL A 485 -65.49 44.45 -17.35
N GLY A 486 -66.40 44.58 -16.37
CA GLY A 486 -66.04 44.83 -14.97
C GLY A 486 -65.17 43.72 -14.34
N PRO A 487 -64.68 43.94 -13.11
CA PRO A 487 -63.76 43.01 -12.46
C PRO A 487 -64.41 41.64 -12.23
N MET A 488 -63.67 40.59 -12.54
CA MET A 488 -63.98 39.21 -12.17
C MET A 488 -62.80 38.72 -11.33
N GLY A 489 -63.07 38.36 -10.07
CA GLY A 489 -62.04 37.88 -9.16
C GLY A 489 -61.69 36.41 -9.45
N ASP A 490 -60.41 36.08 -9.36
CA ASP A 490 -59.92 34.70 -9.34
C ASP A 490 -58.87 34.56 -8.23
N THR A 491 -58.76 33.38 -7.63
CA THR A 491 -57.88 33.17 -6.45
C THR A 491 -56.65 32.40 -6.88
N ILE A 492 -55.47 33.03 -6.80
CA ILE A 492 -54.20 32.39 -7.11
C ILE A 492 -53.61 31.78 -5.83
N THR A 493 -53.08 30.56 -5.91
CA THR A 493 -52.45 29.88 -4.77
C THR A 493 -50.98 30.27 -4.67
N GLU A 494 -50.61 31.03 -3.65
CA GLU A 494 -49.21 31.45 -3.44
C GLU A 494 -48.27 30.26 -3.19
N HIS A 495 -47.06 30.32 -3.77
CA HIS A 495 -46.00 29.36 -3.51
C HIS A 495 -45.13 29.81 -2.32
N ASN A 496 -45.19 29.07 -1.22
CA ASN A 496 -44.35 29.30 -0.03
C ASN A 496 -43.14 28.35 0.02
N PHE A 497 -41.96 28.89 0.35
CA PHE A 497 -40.74 28.10 0.54
C PHE A 497 -40.58 27.60 1.97
N PRO A 498 -40.11 26.36 2.19
CA PRO A 498 -39.67 25.91 3.51
C PRO A 498 -38.41 26.67 3.94
N ARG A 499 -38.33 27.06 5.22
CA ARG A 499 -37.13 27.67 5.81
C ARG A 499 -36.44 26.66 6.72
N THR A 500 -35.16 26.42 6.50
CA THR A 500 -34.32 25.61 7.38
C THR A 500 -33.02 26.34 7.64
N GLU A 501 -32.62 26.51 8.90
CA GLU A 501 -31.29 26.98 9.28
C GLU A 501 -30.36 25.76 9.41
N LEU A 502 -29.23 25.79 8.70
CA LEU A 502 -28.19 24.76 8.83
C LEU A 502 -27.20 25.21 9.91
N ASP A 503 -27.21 24.58 11.07
CA ASP A 503 -26.22 24.77 12.14
C ASP A 503 -25.01 23.87 11.90
N LEU A 504 -23.99 24.39 11.21
CA LEU A 504 -22.68 23.75 11.11
C LEU A 504 -21.79 24.27 12.25
N ASP A 505 -21.92 23.69 13.45
CA ASP A 505 -21.01 23.95 14.56
C ASP A 505 -19.59 23.50 14.19
N ARG A 506 -18.74 24.46 13.80
CA ARG A 506 -17.33 24.22 13.44
C ARG A 506 -16.50 23.57 14.57
N LYS A 507 -16.98 23.57 15.82
CA LYS A 507 -16.31 22.86 16.93
C LYS A 507 -16.67 21.38 16.99
N LYS A 508 -17.71 20.93 16.27
CA LYS A 508 -18.16 19.53 16.20
C LYS A 508 -17.82 18.84 14.89
N THR A 509 -17.52 19.59 13.82
CA THR A 509 -16.89 19.02 12.62
C THR A 509 -15.47 18.61 13.00
N ALA A 510 -15.11 17.34 12.79
CA ALA A 510 -13.80 16.80 13.18
C ALA A 510 -12.66 17.64 12.59
N ILE A 511 -12.13 18.57 13.40
CA ILE A 511 -10.80 19.12 13.18
C ILE A 511 -9.88 17.97 13.50
N TYR A 512 -9.35 17.31 12.47
CA TYR A 512 -8.21 16.44 12.67
C TYR A 512 -7.08 17.33 13.19
N PRO A 513 -6.62 17.19 14.45
CA PRO A 513 -5.46 17.94 14.90
C PRO A 513 -4.29 17.53 14.00
N MET A 514 -3.67 18.49 13.32
CA MET A 514 -2.37 18.32 12.67
C MET A 514 -1.27 18.30 13.76
N SER A 515 -1.36 17.34 14.67
CA SER A 515 -0.30 16.92 15.59
C SER A 515 -0.74 15.63 16.27
N LEU A 516 -0.12 14.53 15.86
CA LEU A 516 0.33 13.50 16.79
C LEU A 516 1.84 13.50 16.68
#